data_AF-A0A858RJU8-F1
#
_entry.id   AF-A0A858RJU8-F1
#
_cell.length_a   1.000
_cell.length_b   1.000
_cell.length_c   1.000
_cell.angle_alpha   90.00
_cell.angle_beta   90.00
_cell.angle_gamma   90.00
#
_symmetry.space_group_name_H-M   'P 1'
#
loop_
_entity.id
_entity.type
_entity.pdbx_description
1 polymer ?
#
loop_
_entity_poly.entity_id
_entity_poly.type
_entity_poly.pdbx_seq_one_letter_code
_entity_poly.pdbx_strand_id
1 'polypeptide(L)'
;MSKTPYLALLLAISASPSHGLGIEFTYHDPEVLARGNAGVASNTNASAVYYNPALLGAGQGSDLLVTGYVLDYKVEHTGPGGHTDLKDGPAVAASAFASTPLWDGASLGLGFYSPFGQKNEWPENSPLRAFATDTELLFMAGTAALGFEVTPSFRFGISLSATTSSADINRGIVVPGDTFSIEGEGDGWGAGAGFAWEPIEGHTLGGTVRYWSPVTYKGHSTTVLLFPTSDTAVAPAEAELEFPVEATLGYAFKPNDKWLFEFDVTYTEWSSFDEFAVQSPGGTLVEPLLWEDSFTIGTGVTRKWDSGWWLGAGYWFAEKTTPDVTFNPRLPDVDLHVGSIGTGYRTECWAAEFTYQYGYGKPRQISGGAPLPPTGVTANGKLNYRAHGFSAGVRWFW
;
A
#
# COMPACT_ATOMS: atom_id res chain seq x y z
N MET A 1 7.11 -45.11 2.53
CA MET A 1 6.34 -44.13 1.73
C MET A 1 5.91 -43.01 2.67
N SER A 2 6.77 -42.00 2.84
CA SER A 2 6.46 -40.79 3.61
C SER A 2 5.75 -39.80 2.70
N LYS A 3 4.54 -39.37 3.08
CA LYS A 3 3.96 -38.15 2.55
C LYS A 3 4.01 -37.12 3.68
N THR A 4 4.97 -36.21 3.53
CA THR A 4 5.10 -34.96 4.27
C THR A 4 3.82 -34.13 4.11
N PRO A 5 3.19 -33.60 5.17
CA PRO A 5 2.14 -32.62 5.01
C PRO A 5 2.79 -31.26 4.70
N TYR A 6 2.42 -30.66 3.58
CA TYR A 6 2.74 -29.27 3.29
C TYR A 6 1.99 -28.39 4.30
N LEU A 7 2.75 -27.56 5.02
CA LEU A 7 2.23 -26.52 5.90
C LEU A 7 1.62 -25.43 5.01
N ALA A 8 0.31 -25.48 4.77
CA ALA A 8 -0.42 -24.40 4.13
C ALA A 8 -0.63 -23.29 5.15
N LEU A 9 0.24 -22.26 5.12
CA LEU A 9 0.01 -21.03 5.86
C LEU A 9 -1.06 -20.24 5.09
N LEU A 10 -2.33 -20.35 5.51
CA LEU A 10 -3.43 -19.53 4.98
C LEU A 10 -3.27 -18.11 5.52
N LEU A 11 -2.60 -17.24 4.76
CA LEU A 11 -2.59 -15.80 5.00
C LEU A 11 -3.85 -15.20 4.34
N ALA A 12 -4.72 -14.58 5.13
CA ALA A 12 -5.82 -13.79 4.61
C ALA A 12 -5.27 -12.41 4.21
N ILE A 13 -5.25 -12.12 2.91
CA ILE A 13 -4.87 -10.82 2.36
C ILE A 13 -6.12 -10.30 1.63
N SER A 14 -6.61 -9.13 2.03
CA SER A 14 -7.64 -8.39 1.32
C SER A 14 -7.11 -7.03 0.90
N ALA A 15 -7.70 -6.44 -0.14
CA ALA A 15 -7.37 -5.08 -0.51
C ALA A 15 -7.65 -4.15 0.68
N SER A 16 -6.71 -3.25 0.96
CA SER A 16 -6.84 -2.28 2.05
C SER A 16 -6.88 -0.87 1.48
N PRO A 17 -7.64 0.04 2.10
CA PRO A 17 -7.72 1.41 1.66
C PRO A 17 -6.39 2.13 1.86
N SER A 18 -6.01 2.91 0.87
CA SER A 18 -4.88 3.83 0.88
C SER A 18 -5.44 5.23 0.66
N HIS A 19 -5.36 6.08 1.67
CA HIS A 19 -5.85 7.45 1.61
C HIS A 19 -4.65 8.35 1.83
N GLY A 20 -4.39 9.32 0.96
CA GLY A 20 -3.16 10.11 1.00
C GLY A 20 -1.91 9.38 0.49
N LEU A 21 -2.08 8.17 -0.04
CA LEU A 21 -1.01 7.35 -0.60
C LEU A 21 -1.35 6.90 -2.01
N GLY A 22 -2.25 7.58 -2.73
CA GLY A 22 -2.83 7.03 -3.95
C GLY A 22 -3.43 5.65 -3.65
N ILE A 23 -3.00 4.61 -4.38
CA ILE A 23 -3.33 3.21 -4.09
C ILE A 23 -2.23 2.42 -3.32
N GLU A 24 -1.19 3.07 -2.83
CA GLU A 24 -0.01 2.43 -2.19
C GLU A 24 -0.33 1.90 -0.79
N PHE A 25 0.12 0.67 -0.53
CA PHE A 25 0.01 0.01 0.75
C PHE A 25 1.40 -0.24 1.33
N THR A 26 1.69 0.37 2.48
CA THR A 26 3.05 0.40 3.07
C THR A 26 3.16 -0.30 4.43
N TYR A 27 2.08 -0.94 4.89
CA TYR A 27 1.90 -1.39 6.27
C TYR A 27 2.37 -2.83 6.50
N HIS A 28 3.69 -3.06 6.41
CA HIS A 28 4.25 -4.42 6.36
C HIS A 28 4.94 -4.90 7.63
N ASP A 29 5.52 -4.00 8.43
CA ASP A 29 6.37 -4.35 9.57
C ASP A 29 6.04 -3.48 10.80
N PRO A 30 5.59 -4.05 11.93
CA PRO A 30 5.26 -3.28 13.11
C PRO A 30 6.41 -2.43 13.65
N GLU A 31 7.66 -2.93 13.68
CA GLU A 31 8.82 -2.16 14.18
C GLU A 31 9.12 -0.95 13.28
N VAL A 32 8.98 -1.09 11.96
CA VAL A 32 9.12 0.04 11.01
C VAL A 32 7.94 1.01 11.13
N LEU A 33 6.70 0.51 11.23
CA LEU A 33 5.51 1.34 11.40
C LEU A 33 5.57 2.17 12.69
N ALA A 34 6.13 1.61 13.77
CA ALA A 34 6.31 2.31 15.03
C ALA A 34 7.23 3.54 14.90
N ARG A 35 8.17 3.52 13.94
CA ARG A 35 9.07 4.63 13.61
C ARG A 35 8.53 5.56 12.53
N GLY A 36 7.21 5.64 12.37
CA GLY A 36 6.62 6.51 11.35
C GLY A 36 6.93 6.01 9.94
N ASN A 37 6.88 4.68 9.75
CA ASN A 37 7.17 4.01 8.49
C ASN A 37 8.60 4.24 7.94
N ALA A 38 9.52 4.73 8.79
CA ALA A 38 10.92 4.94 8.44
C ALA A 38 11.75 3.67 8.74
N GLY A 39 12.39 3.14 7.71
CA GLY A 39 13.13 1.88 7.76
C GLY A 39 14.09 1.62 6.60
N VAL A 40 14.18 2.50 5.59
CA VAL A 40 15.01 2.27 4.39
C VAL A 40 16.51 2.25 4.70
N ALA A 41 16.94 2.85 5.81
CA ALA A 41 18.36 2.95 6.20
C ALA A 41 18.72 2.02 7.38
N SER A 42 17.76 1.56 8.16
CA SER A 42 18.03 0.81 9.40
C SER A 42 17.41 -0.58 9.53
N ASN A 43 16.38 -0.90 8.74
CA ASN A 43 15.64 -2.14 8.92
C ASN A 43 16.38 -3.38 8.39
N THR A 44 16.99 -4.15 9.28
CA THR A 44 17.80 -5.34 8.93
C THR A 44 17.11 -6.68 9.19
N ASN A 45 15.78 -6.70 9.34
CA ASN A 45 15.02 -7.95 9.47
C ASN A 45 14.55 -8.46 8.10
N ALA A 46 13.83 -9.59 8.06
CA ALA A 46 13.33 -10.17 6.83
C ALA A 46 12.49 -9.20 5.96
N SER A 47 11.78 -8.22 6.53
CA SER A 47 11.00 -7.24 5.74
C SER A 47 11.87 -6.25 4.96
N ALA A 48 13.20 -6.27 5.13
CA ALA A 48 14.14 -5.61 4.24
C ALA A 48 13.94 -5.99 2.76
N VAL A 49 13.33 -7.16 2.48
CA VAL A 49 12.88 -7.54 1.12
C VAL A 49 12.00 -6.46 0.48
N TYR A 50 11.10 -5.84 1.26
CA TYR A 50 10.24 -4.73 0.82
C TYR A 50 10.93 -3.38 0.99
N TYR A 51 11.47 -3.10 2.19
CA TYR A 51 11.94 -1.75 2.53
C TYR A 51 13.27 -1.38 1.88
N ASN A 52 14.28 -2.24 1.91
CA ASN A 52 15.57 -2.03 1.23
C ASN A 52 16.37 -3.35 1.16
N PRO A 53 16.48 -3.99 -0.02
CA PRO A 53 17.17 -5.28 -0.14
C PRO A 53 18.66 -5.21 0.23
N ALA A 54 19.30 -4.04 0.22
CA ALA A 54 20.69 -3.89 0.67
C ALA A 54 20.87 -4.21 2.17
N LEU A 55 19.82 -4.03 2.98
CA LEU A 55 19.88 -4.29 4.42
C LEU A 55 19.84 -5.79 4.76
N LEU A 56 19.45 -6.66 3.81
CA LEU A 56 19.58 -8.12 3.94
C LEU A 56 21.04 -8.55 4.09
N GLY A 57 21.98 -7.80 3.50
CA GLY A 57 23.43 -8.08 3.59
C GLY A 57 24.00 -7.98 5.01
N ALA A 58 23.28 -7.34 5.94
CA ALA A 58 23.65 -7.27 7.35
C ALA A 58 22.97 -8.35 8.22
N GLY A 59 22.11 -9.20 7.65
CA GLY A 59 21.35 -10.21 8.38
C GLY A 59 22.26 -11.25 9.04
N GLN A 60 22.09 -11.42 10.36
CA GLN A 60 22.77 -12.48 11.11
C GLN A 60 21.82 -13.68 11.25
N GLY A 61 22.04 -14.71 10.44
CA GLY A 61 21.24 -15.92 10.46
C GLY A 61 19.93 -15.82 9.68
N SER A 62 19.12 -16.87 9.78
CA SER A 62 17.83 -16.92 9.09
C SER A 62 16.77 -16.19 9.89
N ASP A 63 15.80 -15.60 9.19
CA ASP A 63 14.74 -14.78 9.77
C ASP A 63 13.42 -15.06 9.05
N LEU A 64 12.32 -15.10 9.79
CA LEU A 64 10.96 -15.24 9.28
C LEU A 64 10.08 -14.26 10.05
N LEU A 65 9.42 -13.36 9.33
CA LEU A 65 8.47 -12.41 9.87
C LEU A 65 7.10 -12.64 9.22
N VAL A 66 6.06 -12.78 10.04
CA VAL A 66 4.66 -12.80 9.58
C VAL A 66 3.92 -11.70 10.29
N THR A 67 3.22 -10.86 9.54
CA THR A 67 2.52 -9.69 10.04
C THR A 67 1.09 -9.63 9.55
N GLY A 68 0.25 -9.00 10.35
CA GLY A 68 -1.10 -8.60 9.99
C GLY A 68 -1.30 -7.12 10.28
N TYR A 69 -2.07 -6.45 9.44
CA TYR A 69 -2.48 -5.07 9.61
C TYR A 69 -4.00 -4.97 9.50
N VAL A 70 -4.62 -4.23 10.42
CA VAL A 70 -6.04 -3.92 10.43
C VAL A 70 -6.20 -2.41 10.37
N LEU A 71 -6.94 -1.92 9.37
CA LEU A 71 -7.26 -0.52 9.21
C LEU A 71 -8.75 -0.30 9.40
N ASP A 72 -9.12 0.32 10.51
CA ASP A 72 -10.47 0.83 10.75
C ASP A 72 -10.50 2.31 10.39
N TYR A 73 -11.33 2.71 9.43
CA TYR A 73 -11.29 4.04 8.85
C TYR A 73 -12.70 4.56 8.63
N LYS A 74 -12.83 5.88 8.72
CA LYS A 74 -14.07 6.60 8.44
C LYS A 74 -13.83 7.65 7.39
N VAL A 75 -14.63 7.60 6.32
CA VAL A 75 -14.65 8.59 5.25
C VAL A 75 -16.05 9.19 5.17
N GLU A 76 -16.12 10.51 5.21
CA GLU A 76 -17.37 11.26 5.14
C GLU A 76 -17.31 12.24 3.98
N HIS A 77 -18.32 12.24 3.11
CA HIS A 77 -18.47 13.24 2.05
C HIS A 77 -19.73 14.07 2.27
N THR A 78 -19.63 15.38 2.04
CA THR A 78 -20.78 16.28 2.05
C THR A 78 -20.71 17.21 0.84
N GLY A 79 -21.62 17.05 -0.10
CA GLY A 79 -21.69 17.84 -1.33
C GLY A 79 -23.08 18.38 -1.64
N PRO A 80 -23.29 18.97 -2.83
CA PRO A 80 -24.59 19.48 -3.26
C PRO A 80 -25.70 18.42 -3.28
N GLY A 81 -25.34 17.15 -3.54
CA GLY A 81 -26.26 16.02 -3.53
C GLY A 81 -26.62 15.51 -2.13
N GLY A 82 -25.98 16.02 -1.08
CA GLY A 82 -26.20 15.62 0.31
C GLY A 82 -24.95 15.06 0.98
N HIS A 83 -25.17 14.40 2.12
CA HIS A 83 -24.14 13.78 2.93
C HIS A 83 -24.17 12.25 2.77
N THR A 84 -23.00 11.62 2.79
CA THR A 84 -22.84 10.18 2.73
C THR A 84 -21.56 9.76 3.45
N ASP A 85 -21.64 8.60 4.10
CA ASP A 85 -20.51 7.96 4.75
C ASP A 85 -20.15 6.72 3.93
N LEU A 86 -18.85 6.49 3.75
CA LEU A 86 -18.38 5.21 3.24
C LEU A 86 -18.77 4.13 4.25
N LYS A 87 -19.12 2.93 3.78
CA LYS A 87 -19.46 1.83 4.68
C LYS A 87 -18.27 1.49 5.56
N ASP A 88 -18.51 1.48 6.87
CA ASP A 88 -17.52 1.14 7.87
C ASP A 88 -17.12 -0.34 7.74
N GLY A 89 -15.83 -0.63 7.83
CA GLY A 89 -15.33 -2.00 7.90
C GLY A 89 -13.82 -2.04 8.03
N PRO A 90 -13.27 -2.89 8.93
CA PRO A 90 -11.83 -3.01 9.02
C PRO A 90 -11.30 -3.68 7.75
N ALA A 91 -10.39 -3.00 7.06
CA ALA A 91 -9.62 -3.63 6.02
C ALA A 91 -8.45 -4.40 6.64
N VAL A 92 -8.14 -5.57 6.08
CA VAL A 92 -7.13 -6.46 6.64
C VAL A 92 -6.10 -6.83 5.58
N ALA A 93 -4.84 -6.66 5.91
CA ALA A 93 -3.73 -7.15 5.10
C ALA A 93 -2.84 -8.05 5.94
N ALA A 94 -2.13 -8.94 5.27
CA ALA A 94 -1.07 -9.73 5.87
C ALA A 94 0.18 -9.66 5.00
N SER A 95 1.33 -9.84 5.61
CA SER A 95 2.60 -9.95 4.89
C SER A 95 3.47 -11.02 5.53
N ALA A 96 4.27 -11.67 4.71
CA ALA A 96 5.25 -12.64 5.19
C ALA A 96 6.58 -12.41 4.49
N PHE A 97 7.65 -12.42 5.25
CA PHE A 97 9.00 -12.25 4.76
C PHE A 97 9.92 -13.28 5.39
N ALA A 98 10.82 -13.84 4.61
CA ALA A 98 11.87 -14.72 5.09
C ALA A 98 13.21 -14.28 4.52
N SER A 99 14.29 -14.44 5.28
CA SER A 99 15.64 -14.25 4.77
C SER A 99 16.59 -15.30 5.31
N THR A 100 17.64 -15.61 4.56
CA THR A 100 18.68 -16.54 4.97
C THR A 100 20.03 -16.14 4.34
N PRO A 101 21.15 -16.26 5.07
CA PRO A 101 22.47 -16.07 4.50
C PRO A 101 22.74 -17.13 3.43
N LEU A 102 23.31 -16.72 2.31
CA LEU A 102 23.81 -17.64 1.29
C LEU A 102 25.29 -17.96 1.52
N TRP A 103 26.07 -16.93 1.82
CA TRP A 103 27.49 -16.99 2.20
C TRP A 103 27.88 -15.68 2.91
N ASP A 104 29.14 -15.57 3.34
CA ASP A 104 29.63 -14.37 4.04
C ASP A 104 29.46 -13.11 3.16
N GLY A 105 28.64 -12.16 3.63
CA GLY A 105 28.33 -10.93 2.91
C GLY A 105 27.27 -11.06 1.82
N ALA A 106 26.49 -12.15 1.76
CA ALA A 106 25.33 -12.24 0.88
C ALA A 106 24.14 -12.99 1.49
N SER A 107 22.95 -12.47 1.27
CA SER A 107 21.69 -13.03 1.78
C SER A 107 20.62 -13.09 0.71
N LEU A 108 19.79 -14.14 0.76
CA LEU A 108 18.54 -14.25 0.02
C LEU A 108 17.39 -13.83 0.92
N GLY A 109 16.48 -13.03 0.39
CA GLY A 109 15.19 -12.72 0.99
C GLY A 109 14.05 -13.12 0.07
N LEU A 110 12.94 -13.57 0.66
CA LEU A 110 11.67 -13.88 0.00
C LEU A 110 10.55 -13.11 0.70
N GLY A 111 9.61 -12.55 -0.04
CA GLY A 111 8.50 -11.78 0.50
C GLY A 111 7.20 -12.09 -0.23
N PHE A 112 6.09 -12.08 0.51
CA PHE A 112 4.74 -12.15 0.00
C PHE A 112 3.89 -11.09 0.70
N TYR A 113 3.44 -10.10 -0.06
CA TYR A 113 2.80 -8.90 0.48
C TYR A 113 1.99 -8.19 -0.62
N SER A 114 1.28 -7.12 -0.25
CA SER A 114 0.51 -6.28 -1.17
C SER A 114 1.14 -4.88 -1.22
N PRO A 115 1.83 -4.48 -2.31
CA PRO A 115 2.38 -3.13 -2.46
C PRO A 115 1.32 -2.09 -2.79
N PHE A 116 0.22 -2.49 -3.43
CA PHE A 116 -0.90 -1.64 -3.77
C PHE A 116 -2.20 -2.32 -3.40
N GLY A 117 -3.17 -1.52 -2.97
CA GLY A 117 -4.49 -2.01 -2.64
C GLY A 117 -5.47 -0.87 -2.49
N GLN A 118 -6.71 -1.13 -2.86
CA GLN A 118 -7.81 -0.22 -2.59
C GLN A 118 -9.10 -0.99 -2.34
N LYS A 119 -9.84 -0.60 -1.30
CA LYS A 119 -11.20 -1.10 -1.07
C LYS A 119 -12.08 -0.01 -0.50
N ASN A 120 -13.16 0.31 -1.21
CA ASN A 120 -14.14 1.30 -0.80
C ASN A 120 -15.54 0.88 -1.22
N GLU A 121 -16.49 0.99 -0.29
CA GLU A 121 -17.90 0.72 -0.57
C GLU A 121 -18.76 1.90 -0.12
N TRP A 122 -19.38 2.59 -1.06
CA TRP A 122 -20.40 3.62 -0.79
C TRP A 122 -21.79 2.99 -0.75
N PRO A 123 -22.74 3.49 0.06
CA PRO A 123 -24.13 3.05 0.00
C PRO A 123 -24.72 3.16 -1.41
N GLU A 124 -25.55 2.20 -1.83
CA GLU A 124 -26.18 2.22 -3.17
C GLU A 124 -27.03 3.47 -3.45
N ASN A 125 -27.57 4.08 -2.40
CA ASN A 125 -28.33 5.34 -2.46
C ASN A 125 -27.45 6.59 -2.22
N SER A 126 -26.13 6.43 -2.20
CA SER A 126 -25.17 7.53 -2.03
C SER A 126 -25.36 8.58 -3.13
N PRO A 127 -25.24 9.88 -2.82
CA PRO A 127 -25.17 10.94 -3.82
C PRO A 127 -23.97 10.77 -4.78
N LEU A 128 -23.01 9.90 -4.43
CA LEU A 128 -21.83 9.59 -5.24
C LEU A 128 -21.99 8.34 -6.11
N ARG A 129 -23.15 7.64 -6.10
CA ARG A 129 -23.28 6.31 -6.76
C ARG A 129 -22.88 6.32 -8.23
N ALA A 130 -23.13 7.43 -8.94
CA ALA A 130 -22.81 7.56 -10.36
C ALA A 130 -21.29 7.51 -10.64
N PHE A 131 -20.47 7.82 -9.64
CA PHE A 131 -19.02 7.68 -9.70
C PHE A 131 -18.57 6.31 -9.21
N ALA A 132 -19.06 5.88 -8.04
CA ALA A 132 -18.66 4.63 -7.39
C ALA A 132 -19.72 4.16 -6.39
N THR A 133 -19.96 2.86 -6.35
CA THR A 133 -20.65 2.16 -5.26
C THR A 133 -19.74 1.16 -4.58
N ASP A 134 -18.95 0.41 -5.34
CA ASP A 134 -17.93 -0.49 -4.82
C ASP A 134 -16.67 -0.39 -5.69
N THR A 135 -15.51 -0.47 -5.06
CA THR A 135 -14.22 -0.40 -5.73
C THR A 135 -13.24 -1.25 -4.95
N GLU A 136 -12.74 -2.29 -5.59
CA GLU A 136 -11.72 -3.18 -5.08
C GLU A 136 -10.58 -3.28 -6.10
N LEU A 137 -9.36 -3.06 -5.64
CA LEU A 137 -8.12 -3.36 -6.35
C LEU A 137 -7.24 -4.14 -5.39
N LEU A 138 -6.97 -5.40 -5.71
CA LEU A 138 -6.00 -6.21 -4.99
C LEU A 138 -4.77 -6.35 -5.86
N PHE A 139 -3.60 -5.98 -5.34
CA PHE A 139 -2.32 -6.22 -6.01
C PHE A 139 -1.42 -6.99 -5.05
N MET A 140 -0.95 -8.16 -5.47
CA MET A 140 -0.13 -9.05 -4.65
C MET A 140 1.22 -9.27 -5.32
N ALA A 141 2.28 -9.26 -4.53
CA ALA A 141 3.65 -9.47 -4.99
C ALA A 141 4.30 -10.64 -4.25
N GLY A 142 4.88 -11.57 -5.02
CA GLY A 142 5.89 -12.50 -4.55
C GLY A 142 7.27 -12.01 -4.97
N THR A 143 8.10 -11.61 -4.01
CA THR A 143 9.42 -10.99 -4.26
C THR A 143 10.55 -11.90 -3.83
N ALA A 144 11.58 -12.01 -4.67
CA ALA A 144 12.89 -12.52 -4.31
C ALA A 144 13.90 -11.37 -4.32
N ALA A 145 14.73 -11.29 -3.29
CA ALA A 145 15.71 -10.23 -3.11
C ALA A 145 17.08 -10.79 -2.75
N LEU A 146 18.14 -10.16 -3.25
CA LEU A 146 19.52 -10.45 -2.89
C LEU A 146 20.15 -9.20 -2.30
N GLY A 147 20.75 -9.33 -1.12
CA GLY A 147 21.55 -8.29 -0.48
C GLY A 147 23.01 -8.70 -0.42
N PHE A 148 23.91 -7.75 -0.66
CA PHE A 148 25.35 -7.94 -0.71
C PHE A 148 26.06 -6.90 0.15
N GLU A 149 26.96 -7.36 1.02
CA GLU A 149 27.98 -6.54 1.64
C GLU A 149 29.16 -6.41 0.69
N VAL A 150 29.34 -5.22 0.11
CA VAL A 150 30.41 -4.94 -0.85
C VAL A 150 31.68 -4.51 -0.11
N THR A 151 31.50 -3.73 0.95
CA THR A 151 32.54 -3.34 1.90
C THR A 151 31.92 -3.27 3.31
N PRO A 152 32.73 -3.21 4.39
CA PRO A 152 32.19 -3.11 5.74
C PRO A 152 31.25 -1.92 5.97
N SER A 153 31.36 -0.85 5.16
CA SER A 153 30.51 0.34 5.24
C SER A 153 29.48 0.44 4.12
N PHE A 154 29.52 -0.39 3.08
CA PHE A 154 28.65 -0.24 1.91
C PHE A 154 28.02 -1.56 1.50
N ARG A 155 26.69 -1.52 1.39
CA ARG A 155 25.83 -2.63 1.00
C ARG A 155 24.98 -2.23 -0.21
N PHE A 156 24.66 -3.22 -1.03
CA PHE A 156 23.80 -3.08 -2.20
C PHE A 156 22.82 -4.24 -2.26
N GLY A 157 21.65 -4.04 -2.84
CA GLY A 157 20.68 -5.10 -3.03
C GLY A 157 19.82 -4.91 -4.26
N ILE A 158 19.28 -6.01 -4.74
CA ILE A 158 18.36 -6.07 -5.89
C ILE A 158 17.19 -6.98 -5.55
N SER A 159 16.05 -6.75 -6.20
CA SER A 159 14.88 -7.59 -6.09
C SER A 159 14.16 -7.76 -7.42
N LEU A 160 13.47 -8.89 -7.54
CA LEU A 160 12.56 -9.20 -8.64
C LEU A 160 11.26 -9.74 -8.04
N SER A 161 10.14 -9.28 -8.58
CA SER A 161 8.80 -9.63 -8.13
C SER A 161 7.99 -10.23 -9.28
N ALA A 162 7.21 -11.26 -8.97
CA ALA A 162 6.06 -11.67 -9.79
C ALA A 162 4.80 -11.13 -9.12
N THR A 163 3.88 -10.58 -9.91
CA THR A 163 2.68 -9.93 -9.38
C THR A 163 1.42 -10.48 -10.03
N THR A 164 0.34 -10.46 -9.26
CA THR A 164 -1.00 -10.73 -9.74
C THR A 164 -1.93 -9.68 -9.17
N SER A 165 -2.91 -9.26 -9.95
CA SER A 165 -3.85 -8.21 -9.54
C SER A 165 -5.24 -8.47 -10.09
N SER A 166 -6.24 -8.17 -9.25
CA SER A 166 -7.65 -8.16 -9.62
C SER A 166 -8.26 -6.80 -9.34
N ALA A 167 -9.20 -6.40 -10.18
CA ALA A 167 -9.98 -5.19 -10.03
C ALA A 167 -11.47 -5.50 -10.18
N ASP A 168 -12.28 -4.98 -9.27
CA ASP A 168 -13.75 -4.97 -9.32
C ASP A 168 -14.22 -3.53 -9.07
N ILE A 169 -14.87 -2.94 -10.07
CA ILE A 169 -15.32 -1.55 -10.01
C ILE A 169 -16.80 -1.52 -10.34
N ASN A 170 -17.58 -1.00 -9.41
CA ASN A 170 -19.03 -0.87 -9.52
C ASN A 170 -19.46 0.59 -9.40
N ARG A 171 -20.41 0.98 -10.26
CA ARG A 171 -21.09 2.26 -10.15
C ARG A 171 -22.56 2.15 -10.56
N GLY A 172 -23.33 3.12 -10.11
CA GLY A 172 -24.67 3.37 -10.61
C GLY A 172 -24.71 4.11 -11.94
N ILE A 173 -25.83 4.00 -12.66
CA ILE A 173 -26.06 4.72 -13.93
C ILE A 173 -27.12 5.81 -13.76
N VAL A 174 -28.39 5.57 -14.15
CA VAL A 174 -29.43 6.61 -14.19
C VAL A 174 -30.38 6.50 -13.01
N VAL A 175 -31.01 5.34 -12.82
CA VAL A 175 -31.93 5.12 -11.69
C VAL A 175 -31.33 4.18 -10.64
N PRO A 176 -31.74 4.27 -9.36
CA PRO A 176 -31.35 3.30 -8.35
C PRO A 176 -31.65 1.88 -8.81
N GLY A 177 -30.63 1.01 -8.76
CA GLY A 177 -30.69 -0.36 -9.27
C GLY A 177 -30.12 -0.56 -10.68
N ASP A 178 -29.96 0.50 -11.48
CA ASP A 178 -29.10 0.42 -12.68
C ASP A 178 -27.63 0.39 -12.25
N THR A 179 -26.85 -0.53 -12.80
CA THR A 179 -25.43 -0.69 -12.46
C THR A 179 -24.57 -0.90 -13.69
N PHE A 180 -23.33 -0.46 -13.56
CA PHE A 180 -22.24 -0.79 -14.46
C PHE A 180 -21.09 -1.33 -13.61
N SER A 181 -20.68 -2.57 -13.89
CA SER A 181 -19.54 -3.21 -13.24
C SER A 181 -18.45 -3.52 -14.26
N ILE A 182 -17.20 -3.50 -13.81
CA ILE A 182 -16.05 -3.99 -14.54
C ILE A 182 -15.25 -4.89 -13.60
N GLU A 183 -15.02 -6.12 -14.05
CA GLU A 183 -14.18 -7.09 -13.37
C GLU A 183 -13.04 -7.51 -14.29
N GLY A 184 -11.83 -7.63 -13.76
CA GLY A 184 -10.68 -8.08 -14.53
C GLY A 184 -9.52 -8.52 -13.66
N GLU A 185 -8.69 -9.39 -14.23
CA GLU A 185 -7.47 -9.89 -13.62
C GLU A 185 -6.30 -9.75 -14.57
N GLY A 186 -5.10 -9.60 -14.02
CA GLY A 186 -3.87 -9.49 -14.79
C GLY A 186 -2.65 -9.85 -13.95
N ASP A 187 -1.59 -10.25 -14.63
CA ASP A 187 -0.31 -10.56 -14.03
C ASP A 187 0.74 -9.54 -14.50
N GLY A 188 1.75 -9.34 -13.68
CA GLY A 188 2.86 -8.44 -13.97
C GLY A 188 4.14 -8.89 -13.29
N TRP A 189 5.11 -7.98 -13.28
CA TRP A 189 6.37 -8.16 -12.59
C TRP A 189 6.85 -6.84 -12.01
N GLY A 190 7.81 -6.91 -11.10
CA GLY A 190 8.47 -5.73 -10.55
C GLY A 190 9.95 -5.96 -10.39
N ALA A 191 10.71 -4.87 -10.32
CA ALA A 191 12.13 -4.91 -10.04
C ALA A 191 12.50 -3.80 -9.07
N GLY A 192 13.48 -4.06 -8.21
CA GLY A 192 13.95 -3.08 -7.25
C GLY A 192 15.46 -3.13 -7.09
N ALA A 193 16.00 -2.02 -6.63
CA ALA A 193 17.38 -1.91 -6.21
C ALA A 193 17.48 -1.03 -4.97
N GLY A 194 18.54 -1.21 -4.19
CA GLY A 194 18.79 -0.36 -3.04
C GLY A 194 20.25 -0.37 -2.62
N PHE A 195 20.61 0.61 -1.80
CA PHE A 195 21.91 0.70 -1.18
C PHE A 195 21.77 1.07 0.30
N ALA A 196 22.79 0.74 1.08
CA ALA A 196 22.97 1.25 2.42
C ALA A 196 24.45 1.58 2.64
N TRP A 197 24.73 2.80 3.07
CA TRP A 197 26.08 3.32 3.26
C TRP A 197 26.24 3.88 4.67
N GLU A 198 27.15 3.30 5.43
CA GLU A 198 27.51 3.70 6.80
C GLU A 198 28.93 4.29 6.82
N PRO A 199 29.13 5.54 6.37
CA PRO A 199 30.45 6.16 6.31
C PRO A 199 31.08 6.39 7.69
N ILE A 200 30.23 6.53 8.72
CA ILE A 200 30.61 6.75 10.11
C ILE A 200 29.76 5.79 10.93
N GLU A 201 30.39 5.11 11.90
CA GLU A 201 29.69 4.17 12.78
C GLU A 201 28.43 4.81 13.39
N GLY A 202 27.29 4.13 13.23
CA GLY A 202 25.99 4.60 13.70
C GLY A 202 25.31 5.65 12.80
N HIS A 203 25.89 6.02 11.66
CA HIS A 203 25.29 6.94 10.68
C HIS A 203 25.10 6.25 9.34
N THR A 204 23.88 5.88 9.00
CA THR A 204 23.58 5.14 7.77
C THR A 204 22.71 5.97 6.83
N LEU A 205 23.11 6.06 5.57
CA LEU A 205 22.30 6.54 4.46
C LEU A 205 21.74 5.33 3.70
N GLY A 206 20.43 5.27 3.55
CA GLY A 206 19.73 4.23 2.79
C GLY A 206 19.05 4.81 1.56
N GLY A 207 18.90 4.00 0.53
CA GLY A 207 18.06 4.36 -0.60
C GLY A 207 17.54 3.13 -1.33
N THR A 208 16.34 3.24 -1.88
CA THR A 208 15.74 2.20 -2.73
C THR A 208 14.94 2.81 -3.88
N VAL A 209 14.84 2.07 -4.98
CA VAL A 209 13.91 2.34 -6.08
C VAL A 209 13.16 1.06 -6.40
N ARG A 210 11.85 1.17 -6.66
CA ARG A 210 10.97 0.08 -7.04
C ARG A 210 10.21 0.45 -8.30
N TYR A 211 10.19 -0.48 -9.25
CA TYR A 211 9.44 -0.41 -10.51
C TYR A 211 8.45 -1.58 -10.56
N TRP A 212 7.27 -1.30 -11.10
CA TRP A 212 6.23 -2.28 -11.36
C TRP A 212 5.84 -2.17 -12.83
N SER A 213 5.73 -3.31 -13.51
CA SER A 213 5.29 -3.33 -14.91
C SER A 213 3.83 -2.89 -15.01
N PRO A 214 3.41 -2.31 -16.15
CA PRO A 214 2.00 -2.17 -16.46
C PRO A 214 1.28 -3.52 -16.33
N VAL A 215 0.04 -3.50 -15.86
CA VAL A 215 -0.82 -4.68 -15.77
C VAL A 215 -1.99 -4.49 -16.72
N THR A 216 -2.11 -5.39 -17.70
CA THR A 216 -3.26 -5.46 -18.59
C THR A 216 -4.32 -6.38 -17.98
N TYR A 217 -5.40 -5.80 -17.46
CA TYR A 217 -6.54 -6.49 -16.88
C TYR A 217 -7.47 -6.98 -17.99
N LYS A 218 -7.80 -8.26 -17.95
CA LYS A 218 -8.74 -8.88 -18.89
C LYS A 218 -9.91 -9.47 -18.12
N GLY A 219 -11.12 -9.15 -18.58
CA GLY A 219 -12.34 -9.67 -17.99
C GLY A 219 -13.57 -9.19 -18.72
N HIS A 220 -14.54 -8.66 -17.99
CA HIS A 220 -15.85 -8.34 -18.52
C HIS A 220 -16.44 -7.10 -17.85
N SER A 221 -17.22 -6.36 -18.61
CA SER A 221 -18.14 -5.35 -18.10
C SER A 221 -19.57 -5.90 -18.07
N THR A 222 -20.30 -5.63 -17.00
CA THR A 222 -21.73 -5.95 -16.91
C THR A 222 -22.53 -4.65 -16.77
N THR A 223 -23.53 -4.47 -17.62
CA THR A 223 -24.49 -3.37 -17.53
C THR A 223 -25.85 -3.96 -17.16
N VAL A 224 -26.43 -3.52 -16.06
CA VAL A 224 -27.81 -3.83 -15.67
C VAL A 224 -28.63 -2.56 -15.77
N LEU A 225 -29.68 -2.58 -16.58
CA LEU A 225 -30.67 -1.51 -16.68
C LEU A 225 -32.01 -2.05 -16.22
N LEU A 226 -32.71 -1.32 -15.34
CA LEU A 226 -34.05 -1.67 -14.87
C LEU A 226 -35.15 -0.85 -15.55
N PHE A 227 -34.78 0.24 -16.25
CA PHE A 227 -35.71 1.14 -16.93
C PHE A 227 -35.12 1.65 -18.26
N PRO A 228 -35.92 1.83 -19.34
CA PRO A 228 -37.35 1.57 -19.49
C PRO A 228 -37.71 0.09 -19.69
N THR A 229 -36.72 -0.76 -19.98
CA THR A 229 -36.84 -2.21 -20.08
C THR A 229 -35.73 -2.85 -19.27
N SER A 230 -36.06 -3.87 -18.47
CA SER A 230 -35.04 -4.63 -17.75
C SER A 230 -34.15 -5.36 -18.76
N ASP A 231 -32.87 -5.07 -18.74
CA ASP A 231 -31.87 -5.69 -19.62
C ASP A 231 -30.56 -5.90 -18.87
N THR A 232 -29.82 -6.93 -19.27
CA THR A 232 -28.48 -7.21 -18.74
C THR A 232 -27.57 -7.55 -19.89
N ALA A 233 -26.58 -6.69 -20.11
CA ALA A 233 -25.58 -6.86 -21.14
C ALA A 233 -24.24 -7.18 -20.50
N VAL A 234 -23.58 -8.23 -20.98
CA VAL A 234 -22.22 -8.59 -20.60
C VAL A 234 -21.35 -8.51 -21.85
N ALA A 235 -20.20 -7.87 -21.74
CA ALA A 235 -19.24 -7.74 -22.82
C ALA A 235 -17.81 -7.93 -22.30
N PRO A 236 -16.89 -8.48 -23.11
CA PRO A 236 -15.48 -8.50 -22.75
C PRO A 236 -14.98 -7.07 -22.55
N ALA A 237 -14.12 -6.88 -21.55
CA ALA A 237 -13.50 -5.61 -21.24
C ALA A 237 -12.01 -5.81 -20.97
N GLU A 238 -11.21 -4.82 -21.39
CA GLU A 238 -9.77 -4.77 -21.16
C GLU A 238 -9.36 -3.37 -20.70
N ALA A 239 -8.49 -3.30 -19.71
CA ALA A 239 -7.94 -2.04 -19.21
C ALA A 239 -6.47 -2.25 -18.85
N GLU A 240 -5.63 -1.26 -19.08
CA GLU A 240 -4.23 -1.29 -18.67
C GLU A 240 -4.00 -0.24 -17.60
N LEU A 241 -3.30 -0.61 -16.53
CA LEU A 241 -2.87 0.33 -15.48
C LEU A 241 -1.34 0.34 -15.39
N GLU A 242 -0.77 1.54 -15.44
CA GLU A 242 0.65 1.79 -15.19
C GLU A 242 0.88 2.12 -13.71
N PHE A 243 1.52 1.21 -12.98
CA PHE A 243 1.83 1.41 -11.55
C PHE A 243 3.03 2.34 -11.36
N PRO A 244 3.05 3.17 -10.31
CA PRO A 244 4.05 4.22 -10.18
C PRO A 244 5.43 3.63 -9.86
N VAL A 245 6.47 4.36 -10.26
CA VAL A 245 7.82 4.16 -9.72
C VAL A 245 7.89 4.81 -8.34
N GLU A 246 8.50 4.10 -7.39
CA GLU A 246 8.72 4.58 -6.02
C GLU A 246 10.22 4.72 -5.78
N ALA A 247 10.67 5.85 -5.23
CA ALA A 247 12.06 6.06 -4.84
C ALA A 247 12.13 6.63 -3.42
N THR A 248 12.82 5.93 -2.51
CA THR A 248 12.98 6.34 -1.12
C THR A 248 14.44 6.62 -0.80
N LEU A 249 14.69 7.70 -0.07
CA LEU A 249 15.97 8.01 0.57
C LEU A 249 15.76 8.16 2.07
N GLY A 250 16.71 7.67 2.86
CA GLY A 250 16.61 7.77 4.31
C GLY A 250 17.95 7.91 5.00
N TYR A 251 17.86 8.38 6.23
CA TYR A 251 19.00 8.56 7.12
C TYR A 251 18.67 8.00 8.50
N ALA A 252 19.52 7.09 8.97
CA ALA A 252 19.44 6.51 10.30
C ALA A 252 20.61 6.96 11.17
N PHE A 253 20.30 7.30 12.41
CA PHE A 253 21.28 7.61 13.45
C PHE A 253 21.10 6.68 14.65
N LYS A 254 22.13 5.89 14.92
CA LYS A 254 22.22 4.93 16.02
C LYS A 254 23.36 5.33 16.95
N PRO A 255 23.14 6.22 17.94
CA PRO A 255 24.19 6.68 18.86
C PRO A 255 24.73 5.57 19.77
N ASN A 256 24.00 4.47 19.93
CA ASN A 256 24.37 3.24 20.64
C ASN A 256 23.33 2.15 20.35
N ASP A 257 23.51 0.95 20.90
CA ASP A 257 22.60 -0.18 20.68
C ASP A 257 21.18 -0.02 21.25
N LYS A 258 20.93 1.01 22.06
CA LYS A 258 19.64 1.24 22.71
C LYS A 258 18.76 2.25 21.99
N TRP A 259 19.31 3.02 21.04
CA TRP A 259 18.60 4.10 20.38
C TRP A 259 18.83 4.08 18.88
N LEU A 260 17.75 4.23 18.14
CA LEU A 260 17.73 4.36 16.70
C LEU A 260 16.77 5.48 16.33
N PHE A 261 17.24 6.46 15.58
CA PHE A 261 16.45 7.52 14.98
C PHE A 261 16.49 7.36 13.47
N GLU A 262 15.39 7.62 12.78
CA GLU A 262 15.35 7.52 11.33
C GLU A 262 14.43 8.57 10.71
N PHE A 263 14.78 8.99 9.50
CA PHE A 263 14.05 9.93 8.68
C PHE A 263 14.12 9.46 7.22
N ASP A 264 12.96 9.27 6.60
CA ASP A 264 12.80 8.77 5.25
C ASP A 264 11.95 9.73 4.42
N VAL A 265 12.28 9.87 3.14
CA VAL A 265 11.49 10.59 2.13
C VAL A 265 11.31 9.67 0.93
N THR A 266 10.06 9.43 0.57
CA THR A 266 9.65 8.68 -0.62
C THR A 266 9.06 9.63 -1.64
N TYR A 267 9.51 9.54 -2.88
CA TYR A 267 8.87 10.09 -4.07
C TYR A 267 8.10 8.97 -4.77
N THR A 268 6.85 9.24 -5.16
CA THR A 268 6.02 8.31 -5.92
C THR A 268 5.51 9.00 -7.18
N GLU A 269 5.81 8.42 -8.34
CA GLU A 269 5.46 8.93 -9.67
C GLU A 269 3.99 8.61 -10.03
N TRP A 270 3.05 9.21 -9.29
CA TRP A 270 1.63 9.00 -9.53
C TRP A 270 1.13 9.57 -10.85
N SER A 271 1.91 10.42 -11.53
CA SER A 271 1.59 10.89 -12.87
C SER A 271 1.48 9.77 -13.92
N SER A 272 1.88 8.53 -13.61
CA SER A 272 1.53 7.35 -14.42
C SER A 272 0.02 7.06 -14.47
N PHE A 273 -0.76 7.51 -13.48
CA PHE A 273 -2.22 7.45 -13.46
C PHE A 273 -2.80 8.69 -14.16
N ASP A 274 -2.55 8.82 -15.46
CA ASP A 274 -3.04 9.94 -16.28
C ASP A 274 -4.50 9.76 -16.71
N GLU A 275 -4.84 8.56 -17.20
CA GLU A 275 -6.20 8.19 -17.57
C GLU A 275 -6.54 6.75 -17.22
N PHE A 276 -7.82 6.49 -16.98
CA PHE A 276 -8.38 5.16 -16.86
C PHE A 276 -9.19 4.84 -18.11
N ALA A 277 -8.64 3.98 -18.97
CA ALA A 277 -9.25 3.60 -20.24
C ALA A 277 -9.72 2.14 -20.22
N VAL A 278 -11.01 1.93 -20.46
CA VAL A 278 -11.64 0.61 -20.53
C VAL A 278 -12.11 0.37 -21.97
N GLN A 279 -11.49 -0.61 -22.61
CA GLN A 279 -11.81 -1.02 -23.97
C GLN A 279 -12.89 -2.08 -23.93
N SER A 280 -13.96 -1.87 -24.71
CA SER A 280 -15.06 -2.82 -24.88
C SER A 280 -15.50 -2.88 -26.34
N PRO A 281 -16.24 -3.92 -26.79
CA PRO A 281 -16.77 -4.00 -28.15
C PRO A 281 -17.63 -2.79 -28.57
N GLY A 282 -18.24 -2.10 -27.60
CA GLY A 282 -19.05 -0.90 -27.84
C GLY A 282 -18.24 0.40 -27.97
N GLY A 283 -16.92 0.35 -27.79
CA GLY A 283 -16.02 1.50 -27.79
C GLY A 283 -15.17 1.57 -26.51
N THR A 284 -14.30 2.57 -26.44
CA THR A 284 -13.45 2.83 -25.28
C THR A 284 -14.08 3.88 -24.37
N LEU A 285 -14.28 3.54 -23.11
CA LEU A 285 -14.57 4.51 -22.05
C LEU A 285 -13.24 5.06 -21.55
N VAL A 286 -13.05 6.38 -21.61
CA VAL A 286 -11.85 7.04 -21.10
C VAL A 286 -12.26 8.00 -19.99
N GLU A 287 -11.61 7.88 -18.84
CA GLU A 287 -11.78 8.77 -17.71
C GLU A 287 -10.44 9.42 -17.34
N PRO A 288 -10.31 10.75 -17.42
CA PRO A 288 -9.07 11.42 -17.01
C PRO A 288 -8.90 11.33 -15.49
N LEU A 289 -7.73 10.89 -15.05
CA LEU A 289 -7.34 10.81 -13.65
C LEU A 289 -6.41 11.99 -13.29
N LEU A 290 -5.40 12.25 -14.13
CA LEU A 290 -4.43 13.35 -13.99
C LEU A 290 -3.74 13.38 -12.62
N TRP A 291 -3.37 12.24 -12.06
CA TRP A 291 -2.75 12.23 -10.73
C TRP A 291 -1.41 12.97 -10.73
N GLU A 292 -1.08 13.56 -9.59
CA GLU A 292 0.12 14.36 -9.36
C GLU A 292 1.12 13.55 -8.54
N ASP A 293 2.39 13.61 -8.93
CA ASP A 293 3.49 13.01 -8.16
C ASP A 293 3.49 13.54 -6.72
N SER A 294 3.83 12.69 -5.77
CA SER A 294 3.70 13.02 -4.34
C SER A 294 4.93 12.62 -3.53
N PHE A 295 5.11 13.29 -2.40
CA PHE A 295 6.06 12.89 -1.37
C PHE A 295 5.40 12.31 -0.13
N THR A 296 6.02 11.25 0.39
CA THR A 296 5.77 10.72 1.73
C THR A 296 7.01 10.95 2.59
N ILE A 297 6.84 11.52 3.79
CA ILE A 297 7.93 11.81 4.72
C ILE A 297 7.65 11.08 6.03
N GLY A 298 8.57 10.22 6.46
CA GLY A 298 8.47 9.45 7.68
C GLY A 298 9.62 9.75 8.64
N THR A 299 9.34 9.76 9.94
CA THR A 299 10.40 9.85 10.96
C THR A 299 9.98 9.23 12.27
N GLY A 300 10.96 8.70 13.00
CA GLY A 300 10.69 8.15 14.31
C GLY A 300 11.93 7.70 15.05
N VAL A 301 11.66 7.14 16.23
CA VAL A 301 12.67 6.65 17.16
C VAL A 301 12.25 5.29 17.70
N THR A 302 13.21 4.38 17.80
CA THR A 302 13.09 3.13 18.57
C THR A 302 14.07 3.16 19.73
N ARG A 303 13.58 2.81 20.92
CA ARG A 303 14.38 2.56 22.11
C ARG A 303 14.32 1.08 22.50
N LYS A 304 15.48 0.47 22.73
CA LYS A 304 15.62 -0.94 23.14
C LYS A 304 16.14 -1.05 24.58
N TRP A 305 15.71 -2.08 25.29
CA TRP A 305 16.15 -2.41 26.64
C TRP A 305 16.79 -3.80 26.69
N ASP A 306 17.72 -3.98 27.64
CA ASP A 306 18.43 -5.24 27.85
C ASP A 306 17.50 -6.41 28.24
N SER A 307 16.27 -6.09 28.69
CA SER A 307 15.21 -7.06 28.94
C SER A 307 14.56 -7.63 27.68
N GLY A 308 14.96 -7.22 26.48
CA GLY A 308 14.35 -7.64 25.21
C GLY A 308 13.15 -6.80 24.75
N TRP A 309 12.67 -5.89 25.59
CA TRP A 309 11.59 -4.96 25.23
C TRP A 309 12.12 -3.84 24.32
N TRP A 310 11.27 -3.35 23.43
CA TRP A 310 11.49 -2.12 22.69
C TRP A 310 10.21 -1.27 22.62
N LEU A 311 10.39 0.04 22.44
CA LEU A 311 9.32 1.02 22.28
C LEU A 311 9.69 1.91 21.10
N GLY A 312 8.74 2.13 20.21
CA GLY A 312 8.86 3.02 19.07
C GLY A 312 7.79 4.10 19.10
N ALA A 313 8.15 5.28 18.63
CA ALA A 313 7.22 6.36 18.35
C ALA A 313 7.66 7.07 17.08
N GLY A 314 6.70 7.50 16.28
CA GLY A 314 7.00 8.13 15.01
C GLY A 314 5.81 8.85 14.41
N TYR A 315 6.07 9.51 13.30
CA TYR A 315 5.12 10.28 12.55
C TYR A 315 5.45 10.17 11.06
N TRP A 316 4.43 10.09 10.23
CA TRP A 316 4.60 10.28 8.80
C TRP A 316 3.49 11.12 8.19
N PHE A 317 3.83 11.75 7.07
CA PHE A 317 2.97 12.60 6.28
C PHE A 317 3.03 12.14 4.83
N ALA A 318 1.90 12.11 4.16
CA ALA A 318 1.84 11.87 2.73
C ALA A 318 0.92 12.90 2.05
N GLU A 319 1.41 13.44 0.94
CA GLU A 319 0.68 14.40 0.12
C GLU A 319 -0.46 13.71 -0.64
N LYS A 320 -1.60 14.38 -0.77
CA LYS A 320 -2.64 13.90 -1.69
C LYS A 320 -2.08 13.82 -3.11
N THR A 321 -2.54 12.84 -3.88
CA THR A 321 -2.09 12.57 -5.26
C THR A 321 -3.14 12.96 -6.29
N THR A 322 -4.39 13.11 -5.88
CA THR A 322 -5.51 13.36 -6.80
C THR A 322 -5.85 14.85 -6.91
N PRO A 323 -6.01 15.41 -8.12
CA PRO A 323 -6.52 16.77 -8.30
C PRO A 323 -8.00 16.90 -7.94
N ASP A 324 -8.45 18.11 -7.62
CA ASP A 324 -9.86 18.35 -7.29
C ASP A 324 -10.77 18.29 -8.53
N VAL A 325 -10.26 18.63 -9.72
CA VAL A 325 -11.02 18.68 -10.98
C VAL A 325 -11.35 17.29 -11.55
N THR A 326 -10.51 16.30 -11.24
CA THR A 326 -10.65 14.89 -11.63
C THR A 326 -10.91 13.98 -10.44
N PHE A 327 -11.25 14.55 -9.28
CA PHE A 327 -11.52 13.78 -8.07
C PHE A 327 -12.58 12.71 -8.33
N ASN A 328 -12.23 11.46 -8.00
CA ASN A 328 -13.15 10.33 -8.07
C ASN A 328 -13.30 9.67 -6.68
N PRO A 329 -14.53 9.52 -6.15
CA PRO A 329 -14.77 8.88 -4.85
C PRO A 329 -14.45 7.38 -4.80
N ARG A 330 -14.06 6.75 -5.92
CA ARG A 330 -13.35 5.45 -5.92
C ARG A 330 -12.12 5.48 -5.01
N LEU A 331 -11.47 6.64 -4.91
CA LEU A 331 -10.32 6.89 -4.03
C LEU A 331 -10.46 8.25 -3.30
N PRO A 332 -10.98 8.29 -2.07
CA PRO A 332 -11.19 9.51 -1.30
C PRO A 332 -9.87 10.02 -0.67
N ASP A 333 -8.98 10.46 -1.53
CA ASP A 333 -7.62 10.85 -1.19
C ASP A 333 -7.51 12.22 -0.49
N VAL A 334 -6.56 12.35 0.44
CA VAL A 334 -6.39 13.50 1.36
C VAL A 334 -4.93 13.66 1.76
N ASP A 335 -4.52 14.87 2.14
CA ASP A 335 -3.24 15.04 2.84
C ASP A 335 -3.29 14.27 4.17
N LEU A 336 -2.52 13.19 4.27
CA LEU A 336 -2.61 12.24 5.37
C LEU A 336 -1.50 12.49 6.38
N HIS A 337 -1.90 12.69 7.64
CA HIS A 337 -1.02 12.74 8.79
C HIS A 337 -1.21 11.49 9.63
N VAL A 338 -0.12 10.80 9.99
CA VAL A 338 -0.19 9.59 10.81
C VAL A 338 0.79 9.64 11.96
N GLY A 339 0.28 9.48 13.18
CA GLY A 339 1.09 9.26 14.37
C GLY A 339 1.17 7.78 14.71
N SER A 340 2.35 7.30 15.08
CA SER A 340 2.63 5.89 15.41
C SER A 340 3.14 5.74 16.84
N ILE A 341 2.71 4.66 17.51
CA ILE A 341 3.36 4.15 18.72
C ILE A 341 3.37 2.62 18.66
N GLY A 342 4.49 2.00 18.99
CA GLY A 342 4.62 0.55 18.93
C GLY A 342 5.58 -0.01 19.96
N THR A 343 5.47 -1.31 20.21
CA THR A 343 6.32 -2.02 21.17
C THR A 343 6.49 -3.45 20.72
N GLY A 344 7.51 -4.12 21.24
CA GLY A 344 7.67 -5.53 21.05
C GLY A 344 8.60 -6.12 22.09
N TYR A 345 8.60 -7.44 22.14
CA TYR A 345 9.44 -8.24 23.02
C TYR A 345 10.23 -9.23 22.18
N ARG A 346 11.56 -9.18 22.30
CA ARG A 346 12.51 -10.02 21.57
C ARG A 346 13.23 -10.95 22.53
N THR A 347 13.30 -12.22 22.16
CA THR A 347 14.09 -13.27 22.79
C THR A 347 15.30 -13.65 21.92
N GLU A 348 15.94 -14.79 22.20
CA GLU A 348 17.04 -15.30 21.39
C GLU A 348 16.61 -15.98 20.09
N CYS A 349 15.33 -16.38 19.96
CA CYS A 349 14.84 -17.10 18.77
C CYS A 349 13.51 -16.62 18.22
N TRP A 350 12.80 -15.74 18.93
CA TRP A 350 11.56 -15.14 18.45
C TRP A 350 11.33 -13.72 18.98
N ALA A 351 10.50 -12.96 18.28
CA ALA A 351 9.97 -11.68 18.75
C ALA A 351 8.46 -11.56 18.47
N ALA A 352 7.76 -10.82 19.31
CA ALA A 352 6.38 -10.41 19.08
C ALA A 352 6.31 -8.88 19.10
N GLU A 353 5.62 -8.31 18.14
CA GLU A 353 5.66 -6.88 17.83
C GLU A 353 4.25 -6.35 17.57
N PHE A 354 3.98 -5.13 18.01
CA PHE A 354 2.68 -4.50 17.88
C PHE A 354 2.83 -3.00 17.67
N THR A 355 2.05 -2.43 16.76
CA THR A 355 2.03 -0.99 16.49
C THR A 355 0.60 -0.50 16.31
N TYR A 356 0.31 0.64 16.93
CA TYR A 356 -0.89 1.42 16.71
C TYR A 356 -0.56 2.68 15.90
N GLN A 357 -1.43 3.00 14.95
CA GLN A 357 -1.37 4.22 14.16
C GLN A 357 -2.69 4.98 14.22
N TYR A 358 -2.61 6.30 14.35
CA TYR A 358 -3.75 7.18 14.20
C TYR A 358 -3.57 8.05 12.96
N GLY A 359 -4.43 7.85 11.97
CA GLY A 359 -4.47 8.60 10.73
C GLY A 359 -5.51 9.71 10.77
N TYR A 360 -5.12 10.90 10.30
CA TYR A 360 -5.97 12.06 10.19
C TYR A 360 -5.73 12.75 8.85
N GLY A 361 -6.77 12.83 8.03
CA GLY A 361 -6.76 13.61 6.80
C GLY A 361 -7.25 15.01 7.08
N LYS A 362 -6.48 16.03 6.68
CA LYS A 362 -6.97 17.41 6.75
C LYS A 362 -8.24 17.51 5.89
N PRO A 363 -9.35 18.09 6.39
CA PRO A 363 -10.57 18.19 5.61
C PRO A 363 -10.32 18.84 4.25
N ARG A 364 -10.67 18.11 3.18
CA ARG A 364 -10.41 18.51 1.80
C ARG A 364 -11.68 19.09 1.19
N GLN A 365 -11.57 20.27 0.59
CA GLN A 365 -12.65 20.86 -0.19
C GLN A 365 -12.43 20.54 -1.67
N ILE A 366 -13.24 19.67 -2.23
CA ILE A 366 -13.23 19.29 -3.63
C ILE A 366 -14.10 20.29 -4.41
N SER A 367 -13.57 20.82 -5.50
CA SER A 367 -14.25 21.79 -6.36
C SER A 367 -13.73 21.73 -7.80
N GLY A 368 -14.53 22.23 -8.74
CA GLY A 368 -14.16 22.31 -10.15
C GLY A 368 -14.38 21.02 -10.95
N GLY A 369 -14.85 19.94 -10.32
CA GLY A 369 -15.21 18.71 -11.01
C GLY A 369 -16.41 18.90 -11.94
N ALA A 370 -16.29 18.38 -13.16
CA ALA A 370 -17.36 18.42 -14.15
C ALA A 370 -18.54 17.51 -13.73
N PRO A 371 -19.79 17.91 -14.00
CA PRO A 371 -20.95 17.03 -13.83
C PRO A 371 -20.84 15.79 -14.73
N LEU A 372 -21.08 14.60 -14.18
CA LEU A 372 -21.13 13.36 -14.96
C LEU A 372 -22.39 13.31 -15.83
N PRO A 373 -22.27 13.12 -17.16
CA PRO A 373 -23.41 12.78 -17.99
C PRO A 373 -23.86 11.33 -17.73
N PRO A 374 -25.16 11.01 -17.86
CA PRO A 374 -26.29 11.93 -18.05
C PRO A 374 -26.86 12.47 -16.72
N THR A 375 -26.33 12.05 -15.57
CA THR A 375 -26.93 12.32 -14.25
C THR A 375 -26.81 13.77 -13.80
N GLY A 376 -25.83 14.52 -14.32
CA GLY A 376 -25.51 15.87 -13.90
C GLY A 376 -24.92 15.96 -12.48
N VAL A 377 -24.53 14.83 -11.89
CA VAL A 377 -23.98 14.76 -10.53
C VAL A 377 -22.51 15.14 -10.54
N THR A 378 -22.08 15.90 -9.54
CA THR A 378 -20.66 16.25 -9.31
C THR A 378 -20.16 15.60 -8.03
N ALA A 379 -18.89 15.20 -8.00
CA ALA A 379 -18.22 14.75 -6.77
C ALA A 379 -17.73 15.92 -5.87
N ASN A 380 -18.00 17.18 -6.27
CA ASN A 380 -17.70 18.37 -5.48
C ASN A 380 -18.29 18.28 -4.07
N GLY A 381 -17.54 18.71 -3.08
CA GLY A 381 -17.96 18.62 -1.69
C GLY A 381 -16.79 18.66 -0.72
N LYS A 382 -17.09 18.48 0.55
CA LYS A 382 -16.11 18.38 1.62
C LYS A 382 -15.90 16.91 1.98
N LEU A 383 -14.65 16.50 2.02
CA LEU A 383 -14.21 15.17 2.42
C LEU A 383 -13.53 15.22 3.79
N ASN A 384 -13.90 14.33 4.70
CA ASN A 384 -13.22 14.14 5.98
C ASN A 384 -12.74 12.69 6.09
N TYR A 385 -11.57 12.52 6.69
CA TYR A 385 -10.93 11.22 6.83
C TYR A 385 -10.30 11.05 8.21
N ARG A 386 -10.51 9.89 8.83
CA ARG A 386 -9.81 9.45 10.04
C ARG A 386 -9.63 7.94 10.01
N ALA A 387 -8.56 7.45 10.62
CA ALA A 387 -8.31 6.03 10.70
C ALA A 387 -7.55 5.60 11.96
N HIS A 388 -7.74 4.34 12.31
CA HIS A 388 -7.06 3.60 13.36
C HIS A 388 -6.42 2.37 12.70
N GLY A 389 -5.10 2.33 12.72
CA GLY A 389 -4.29 1.22 12.22
C GLY A 389 -3.75 0.36 13.36
N PHE A 390 -3.80 -0.95 13.21
CA PHE A 390 -3.25 -1.91 14.16
C PHE A 390 -2.41 -2.93 13.41
N SER A 391 -1.10 -2.96 13.70
CA SER A 391 -0.18 -3.94 13.17
C SER A 391 0.25 -4.90 14.27
N ALA A 392 0.31 -6.19 13.98
CA ALA A 392 0.90 -7.19 14.85
C ALA A 392 1.79 -8.12 14.02
N GLY A 393 2.91 -8.53 14.59
CA GLY A 393 3.88 -9.40 13.93
C GLY A 393 4.48 -10.42 14.89
N VAL A 394 4.79 -11.59 14.34
CA VAL A 394 5.63 -12.58 15.01
C VAL A 394 6.82 -12.87 14.11
N ARG A 395 8.00 -12.87 14.73
CA ARG A 395 9.28 -13.06 14.07
C ARG A 395 10.01 -14.25 14.69
N TRP A 396 10.67 -15.06 13.87
CA TRP A 396 11.52 -16.18 14.29
C TRP A 396 12.89 -16.04 13.64
N PHE A 397 13.95 -16.36 14.38
CA PHE A 397 15.32 -16.29 13.89
C PHE A 397 16.15 -17.44 14.43
N TRP A 398 17.05 -17.99 13.59
CA TRP A 398 17.86 -19.18 13.89
C TRP A 398 19.17 -19.25 13.12
#